data_AF-A0A952ZDW4-F1
#
_entry.id   AF-A0A952ZDW4-F1
#
_cell.length_a   1.000
_cell.length_b   1.000
_cell.length_c   1.000
_cell.angle_alpha   90.00
_cell.angle_beta   90.00
_cell.angle_gamma   90.00
#
_symmetry.space_group_name_H-M   'P 1'
#
loop_
_entity.id
_entity.type
_entity.pdbx_description
1 polymer ?
#
loop_
_entity_poly.entity_id
_entity_poly.type
_entity_poly.pdbx_seq_one_letter_code
_entity_poly.pdbx_strand_id
1 'polypeptide(L)'
;MLTITADQLERLDQTQQARFASALCASIQTDYPDYARLAPVVLQVLVANALARAQSYGLTWRSSLEQFVRLMAAVAPNFDTHPAIQAGLGNDTVEPDERLPLLVKTLPDGVWAEAAENSSNLGWYLRANQVPAASEARIAAALANALPQKFRPATLNAAPFVAQSCRRAAELGLPGEDGGFTFAACNFLYGAGFESRVAWVADIFAPHIAPPLRVALLKARAAIDSGVWL
;
A
#
# COMPACT_ATOMS: atom_id res chain seq x y z
N MET A 1 38.11 10.47 -26.92
CA MET A 1 37.82 9.49 -25.86
C MET A 1 36.90 10.16 -24.86
N LEU A 2 35.64 9.72 -24.75
CA LEU A 2 34.70 10.25 -23.76
C LEU A 2 35.04 9.63 -22.40
N THR A 3 35.23 10.44 -21.36
CA THR A 3 35.45 9.97 -19.98
C THR A 3 34.19 10.30 -19.19
N ILE A 4 33.49 9.27 -18.68
CA ILE A 4 32.29 9.41 -17.86
C ILE A 4 32.72 9.35 -16.39
N THR A 5 32.35 10.37 -15.61
CA THR A 5 32.63 10.40 -14.16
C THR A 5 31.62 9.58 -13.37
N ALA A 6 31.96 9.21 -12.13
CA ALA A 6 31.04 8.52 -11.22
C ALA A 6 29.74 9.32 -11.02
N ASP A 7 29.83 10.63 -10.78
CA ASP A 7 28.66 11.51 -10.65
C ASP A 7 27.77 11.53 -11.90
N GLN A 8 28.36 11.47 -13.10
CA GLN A 8 27.60 11.41 -14.34
C GLN A 8 26.87 10.08 -14.49
N LEU A 9 27.49 8.97 -14.07
CA LEU A 9 26.87 7.66 -14.08
C LEU A 9 25.72 7.58 -13.06
N GLU A 10 25.90 8.13 -11.86
CA GLU A 10 24.86 8.19 -10.84
C GLU A 10 23.65 9.02 -11.29
N ARG A 11 23.88 10.20 -11.87
CA ARG A 11 22.79 11.03 -12.43
C ARG A 11 22.06 10.34 -13.57
N LEU A 12 22.78 9.58 -14.40
CA LEU A 12 22.18 8.80 -15.48
C LEU A 12 21.27 7.71 -14.91
N ASP A 13 21.73 6.98 -13.89
CA ASP A 13 20.95 5.94 -13.21
C ASP A 13 19.69 6.51 -12.54
N GLN A 14 19.83 7.60 -11.76
CA GLN A 14 18.69 8.31 -11.15
C GLN A 14 17.67 8.76 -12.21
N THR A 15 18.15 9.27 -13.36
CA THR A 15 17.27 9.68 -14.46
C THR A 15 16.55 8.48 -15.08
N GLN A 16 17.23 7.35 -15.25
CA GLN A 16 16.62 6.12 -15.78
C GLN A 16 15.57 5.56 -14.82
N GLN A 17 15.87 5.51 -13.51
CA GLN A 17 14.94 5.07 -12.47
C GLN A 17 13.69 5.96 -12.43
N ALA A 18 13.86 7.28 -12.47
CA ALA A 18 12.73 8.22 -12.50
C ALA A 18 11.84 8.03 -13.75
N ARG A 19 12.46 7.82 -14.92
CA ARG A 19 11.74 7.54 -16.17
C ARG A 19 10.99 6.20 -16.10
N PHE A 20 11.61 5.17 -15.53
CA PHE A 20 10.99 3.88 -15.33
C PHE A 20 9.77 3.99 -14.40
N ALA A 21 9.92 4.61 -13.22
CA ALA A 21 8.82 4.79 -12.29
C ALA A 21 7.66 5.60 -12.89
N SER A 22 7.96 6.66 -13.65
CA SER A 22 6.95 7.46 -14.35
C SER A 22 6.21 6.65 -15.43
N ALA A 23 6.93 5.89 -16.25
CA ALA A 23 6.32 5.01 -17.26
C ALA A 23 5.46 3.92 -16.62
N LEU A 24 5.92 3.34 -15.51
CA LEU A 24 5.18 2.34 -14.75
C LEU A 24 3.88 2.92 -14.19
N CYS A 25 3.91 4.12 -13.57
CA CYS A 25 2.70 4.81 -13.12
C CYS A 25 1.69 4.99 -14.25
N ALA A 26 2.14 5.47 -15.42
CA ALA A 26 1.26 5.66 -16.58
C ALA A 26 0.63 4.33 -17.04
N SER A 27 1.42 3.25 -17.07
CA SER A 27 0.89 1.92 -17.40
C SER A 27 -0.12 1.42 -16.38
N ILE A 28 0.12 1.61 -15.07
CA ILE A 28 -0.82 1.20 -14.02
C ILE A 28 -2.16 1.95 -14.16
N GLN A 29 -2.13 3.26 -14.43
CA GLN A 29 -3.35 4.04 -14.63
C GLN A 29 -4.13 3.62 -15.89
N THR A 30 -3.43 3.12 -16.90
CA THR A 30 -4.03 2.68 -18.16
C THR A 30 -4.66 1.30 -18.00
N ASP A 31 -3.96 0.38 -17.34
CA ASP A 31 -4.32 -1.03 -17.28
C ASP A 31 -5.29 -1.34 -16.12
N TYR A 32 -5.31 -0.51 -15.06
CA TYR A 32 -6.10 -0.74 -13.85
C TYR A 32 -7.00 0.48 -13.52
N PRO A 33 -8.30 0.44 -13.87
CA PRO A 33 -9.23 1.57 -13.74
C PRO A 33 -9.34 2.16 -12.34
N ASP A 34 -9.18 1.34 -11.29
CA ASP A 34 -9.25 1.79 -9.89
C ASP A 34 -8.15 2.80 -9.54
N TYR A 35 -7.03 2.77 -10.25
CA TYR A 35 -5.90 3.68 -10.04
C TYR A 35 -5.89 4.87 -11.02
N ALA A 36 -6.75 4.85 -12.05
CA ALA A 36 -6.76 5.86 -13.11
C ALA A 36 -7.05 7.28 -12.58
N ARG A 37 -7.77 7.39 -11.46
CA ARG A 37 -8.15 8.68 -10.84
C ARG A 37 -7.20 9.16 -9.75
N LEU A 38 -6.19 8.37 -9.39
CA LEU A 38 -5.22 8.81 -8.39
C LEU A 38 -4.39 9.99 -8.92
N ALA A 39 -4.14 10.96 -8.04
CA ALA A 39 -3.24 12.05 -8.37
C ALA A 39 -1.84 11.49 -8.70
N PRO A 40 -1.15 12.00 -9.75
CA PRO A 40 0.14 11.45 -10.16
C PRO A 40 1.18 11.35 -9.04
N VAL A 41 1.22 12.37 -8.15
CA VAL A 41 2.13 12.39 -7.00
C VAL A 41 1.86 11.25 -6.00
N VAL A 42 0.60 10.86 -5.84
CA VAL A 42 0.20 9.77 -4.93
C VAL A 42 0.64 8.45 -5.52
N LEU A 43 0.30 8.20 -6.79
CA LEU A 43 0.67 6.95 -7.45
C LEU A 43 2.19 6.77 -7.53
N GLN A 44 2.95 7.85 -7.75
CA GLN A 44 4.42 7.81 -7.68
C GLN A 44 4.93 7.32 -6.34
N VAL A 45 4.34 7.76 -5.22
CA VAL A 45 4.71 7.27 -3.88
C VAL A 45 4.36 5.80 -3.72
N LEU A 46 3.17 5.37 -4.15
CA LEU A 46 2.74 3.97 -4.05
C LEU A 46 3.64 3.05 -4.88
N VAL A 47 3.92 3.43 -6.12
CA VAL A 47 4.83 2.67 -7.02
C VAL A 47 6.24 2.65 -6.45
N ALA A 48 6.73 3.75 -5.86
CA ALA A 48 8.05 3.76 -5.23
C ALA A 48 8.13 2.77 -4.05
N ASN A 49 7.10 2.71 -3.19
CA ASN A 49 7.04 1.72 -2.11
C ASN A 49 7.00 0.29 -2.65
N ALA A 50 6.20 0.05 -3.70
CA ALA A 50 6.09 -1.24 -4.36
C ALA A 50 7.41 -1.70 -5.00
N LEU A 51 8.15 -0.80 -5.64
CA LEU A 51 9.48 -1.07 -6.18
C LEU A 51 10.50 -1.38 -5.08
N ALA A 52 10.51 -0.60 -4.00
CA ALA A 52 11.37 -0.88 -2.85
C ALA A 52 11.03 -2.24 -2.21
N ARG A 53 9.75 -2.63 -2.22
CA ARG A 53 9.30 -3.93 -1.74
C ARG A 53 9.73 -5.06 -2.67
N ALA A 54 9.58 -4.91 -3.98
CA ALA A 54 10.08 -5.86 -4.97
C ALA A 54 11.60 -6.09 -4.83
N GLN A 55 12.38 -5.01 -4.68
CA GLN A 55 13.83 -5.06 -4.49
C GLN A 55 14.26 -5.82 -3.22
N SER A 56 13.43 -5.85 -2.18
CA SER A 56 13.74 -6.61 -0.96
C SER A 56 13.76 -8.13 -1.17
N TYR A 57 13.08 -8.62 -2.21
CA TYR A 57 13.14 -10.01 -2.65
C TYR A 57 14.34 -10.28 -3.56
N GLY A 58 15.24 -9.30 -3.74
CA GLY A 58 16.40 -9.38 -4.61
C GLY A 58 16.11 -9.11 -6.08
N LEU A 59 14.89 -8.66 -6.43
CA LEU A 59 14.53 -8.37 -7.82
C LEU A 59 15.31 -7.17 -8.34
N THR A 60 16.01 -7.34 -9.47
CA THR A 60 16.83 -6.28 -10.06
C THR A 60 16.43 -5.96 -11.50
N TRP A 61 15.80 -6.90 -12.21
CA TRP A 61 15.42 -6.69 -13.59
C TRP A 61 14.16 -5.83 -13.68
N ARG A 62 14.16 -4.91 -14.65
CA ARG A 62 13.03 -4.01 -14.90
C ARG A 62 11.72 -4.77 -15.11
N SER A 63 11.75 -5.88 -15.83
CA SER A 63 10.58 -6.73 -16.09
C SER A 63 10.02 -7.36 -14.80
N SER A 64 10.89 -7.86 -13.91
CA SER A 64 10.49 -8.46 -12.64
C SER A 64 9.91 -7.42 -11.68
N LEU A 65 10.56 -6.25 -11.60
CA LEU A 65 10.07 -5.11 -10.81
C LEU A 65 8.69 -4.67 -11.30
N GLU A 66 8.52 -4.48 -12.62
CA GLU A 66 7.23 -4.14 -13.21
C GLU A 66 6.16 -5.22 -12.95
N GLN A 67 6.49 -6.50 -13.13
CA GLN A 67 5.58 -7.61 -12.88
C GLN A 67 5.13 -7.64 -11.41
N PHE A 68 6.03 -7.40 -10.46
CA PHE A 68 5.68 -7.32 -9.04
C PHE A 68 4.65 -6.22 -8.77
N VAL A 69 4.89 -5.00 -9.27
CA VAL A 69 3.96 -3.87 -9.08
C VAL A 69 2.62 -4.14 -9.77
N ARG A 70 2.62 -4.79 -10.92
CA ARG A 70 1.40 -5.20 -11.62
C ARG A 70 0.62 -6.24 -10.83
N LEU A 71 1.27 -7.20 -10.17
CA LEU A 71 0.59 -8.15 -9.27
C LEU A 71 -0.01 -7.45 -8.06
N MET A 72 0.66 -6.42 -7.51
CA MET A 72 0.07 -5.58 -6.46
C MET A 72 -1.21 -4.88 -6.92
N ALA A 73 -1.24 -4.40 -8.16
CA ALA A 73 -2.41 -3.73 -8.73
C ALA A 73 -3.52 -4.72 -9.16
N ALA A 74 -3.16 -5.88 -9.71
CA ALA A 74 -4.08 -6.84 -10.30
C ALA A 74 -4.70 -7.82 -9.30
N VAL A 75 -3.93 -8.25 -8.30
CA VAL A 75 -4.35 -9.28 -7.35
C VAL A 75 -4.68 -8.62 -6.03
N ALA A 76 -3.67 -8.08 -5.35
CA ALA A 76 -3.81 -7.43 -4.06
C ALA A 76 -2.52 -6.67 -3.72
N PRO A 77 -2.57 -5.47 -3.12
CA PRO A 77 -1.36 -4.74 -2.74
C PRO A 77 -0.50 -5.47 -1.69
N ASN A 78 -1.09 -6.45 -1.02
CA ASN A 78 -0.47 -7.33 -0.04
C ASN A 78 -0.38 -8.79 -0.53
N PHE A 79 -0.44 -9.07 -1.84
CA PHE A 79 -0.44 -10.44 -2.35
C PHE A 79 0.77 -11.27 -1.86
N ASP A 80 1.94 -10.64 -1.73
CA ASP A 80 3.19 -11.25 -1.28
C ASP A 80 3.20 -11.58 0.23
N THR A 81 2.12 -11.26 0.95
CA THR A 81 1.90 -11.72 2.33
C THR A 81 1.29 -13.11 2.42
N HIS A 82 0.75 -13.61 1.31
CA HIS A 82 0.22 -14.96 1.27
C HIS A 82 1.35 -15.98 1.46
N PRO A 83 1.25 -16.95 2.40
CA PRO A 83 2.37 -17.83 2.76
C PRO A 83 3.00 -18.56 1.58
N ALA A 84 2.19 -19.09 0.65
CA ALA A 84 2.69 -19.80 -0.52
C ALA A 84 3.43 -18.87 -1.52
N ILE A 85 2.96 -17.63 -1.65
CA ILE A 85 3.58 -16.63 -2.54
C ILE A 85 4.89 -16.15 -1.93
N GLN A 86 4.88 -15.84 -0.64
CA GLN A 86 6.06 -15.45 0.13
C GLN A 86 7.13 -16.54 0.05
N ALA A 87 6.76 -17.81 0.20
CA ALA A 87 7.70 -18.94 0.12
C ALA A 87 8.40 -19.01 -1.24
N GLY A 88 7.69 -18.78 -2.34
CA GLY A 88 8.34 -18.77 -3.66
C GLY A 88 9.15 -17.50 -3.93
N LEU A 89 8.73 -16.32 -3.44
CA LEU A 89 9.48 -15.07 -3.57
C LEU A 89 10.77 -15.07 -2.73
N GLY A 90 10.77 -15.77 -1.61
CA GLY A 90 11.91 -15.97 -0.72
C GLY A 90 12.73 -17.22 -1.02
N ASN A 91 12.49 -17.92 -2.13
CA ASN A 91 13.21 -19.16 -2.43
C ASN A 91 14.64 -18.87 -2.91
N ASP A 92 15.61 -19.02 -2.01
CA ASP A 92 17.03 -18.78 -2.28
C ASP A 92 17.70 -19.83 -3.18
N THR A 93 17.00 -20.90 -3.56
CA THR A 93 17.50 -21.85 -4.57
C THR A 93 17.19 -21.42 -6.01
N VAL A 94 16.47 -20.31 -6.19
CA VAL A 94 16.08 -19.75 -7.49
C VAL A 94 16.62 -18.32 -7.58
N GLU A 95 17.21 -17.98 -8.72
CA GLU A 95 17.67 -16.62 -9.02
C GLU A 95 16.53 -15.61 -8.82
N PRO A 96 16.75 -14.48 -8.12
CA PRO A 96 15.67 -13.57 -7.72
C PRO A 96 14.69 -13.22 -8.84
N ASP A 97 15.22 -12.81 -9.99
CA ASP A 97 14.43 -12.37 -11.14
C ASP A 97 13.65 -13.51 -11.85
N GLU A 98 13.97 -14.79 -11.55
CA GLU A 98 13.25 -15.97 -12.05
C GLU A 98 12.13 -16.43 -11.11
N ARG A 99 12.09 -15.93 -9.86
CA ARG A 99 11.11 -16.36 -8.84
C ARG A 99 9.68 -16.02 -9.22
N LEU A 100 9.43 -14.82 -9.74
CA LEU A 100 8.09 -14.38 -10.17
C LEU A 100 7.54 -15.19 -11.35
N PRO A 101 8.27 -15.36 -12.47
CA PRO A 101 7.86 -16.26 -13.53
C PRO A 101 7.60 -17.70 -13.05
N LEU A 102 8.42 -18.21 -12.13
CA LEU A 102 8.23 -19.54 -11.58
C LEU A 102 6.98 -19.64 -10.70
N LEU A 103 6.75 -18.66 -9.82
CA LEU A 103 5.56 -18.57 -8.98
C LEU A 103 4.27 -18.64 -9.80
N VAL A 104 4.17 -17.84 -10.86
CA VAL A 104 3.00 -17.84 -11.75
C VAL A 104 2.72 -19.22 -12.35
N LYS A 105 3.76 -20.04 -12.57
CA LYS A 105 3.64 -21.39 -13.16
C LYS A 105 3.41 -22.50 -12.15
N THR A 106 3.83 -22.32 -10.89
CA THR A 106 3.98 -23.41 -9.92
C THR A 106 3.09 -23.28 -8.70
N LEU A 107 2.48 -22.11 -8.47
CA LEU A 107 1.53 -21.95 -7.38
C LEU A 107 0.31 -22.86 -7.60
N PRO A 108 -0.16 -23.53 -6.53
CA PRO A 108 -1.41 -24.27 -6.59
C PRO A 108 -2.59 -23.41 -7.05
N ASP A 109 -3.55 -24.04 -7.72
CA ASP A 109 -4.82 -23.41 -8.05
C ASP A 109 -5.50 -22.86 -6.78
N GLY A 110 -6.14 -21.70 -6.90
CA GLY A 110 -6.83 -21.03 -5.79
C GLY A 110 -5.98 -20.05 -4.99
N VAL A 111 -4.65 -20.20 -4.93
CA VAL A 111 -3.78 -19.31 -4.14
C VAL A 111 -3.92 -17.84 -4.54
N TRP A 112 -4.00 -17.56 -5.84
CA TRP A 112 -4.20 -16.18 -6.32
C TRP A 112 -5.57 -15.61 -5.94
N ALA A 113 -6.61 -16.45 -5.90
CA ALA A 113 -7.95 -16.05 -5.48
C ALA A 113 -7.98 -15.77 -3.98
N GLU A 114 -7.36 -16.63 -3.16
CA GLU A 114 -7.23 -16.43 -1.71
C GLU A 114 -6.46 -15.13 -1.39
N ALA A 115 -5.39 -14.84 -2.14
CA ALA A 115 -4.65 -13.58 -1.99
C ALA A 115 -5.52 -12.36 -2.34
N ALA A 116 -6.36 -12.45 -3.38
CA ALA A 116 -7.28 -11.38 -3.77
C ALA A 116 -8.43 -11.20 -2.75
N GLU A 117 -8.96 -12.30 -2.19
CA GLU A 117 -10.00 -12.27 -1.15
C GLU A 117 -9.51 -11.59 0.15
N ASN A 118 -8.22 -11.73 0.45
CA ASN A 118 -7.56 -11.10 1.61
C ASN A 118 -6.88 -9.77 1.26
N SER A 119 -7.32 -9.11 0.19
CA SER A 119 -6.74 -7.85 -0.28
C SER A 119 -6.86 -6.74 0.76
N SER A 120 -5.78 -5.97 0.93
CA SER A 120 -5.71 -4.81 1.79
C SER A 120 -4.95 -3.67 1.10
N ASN A 121 -5.56 -2.48 1.05
CA ASN A 121 -4.92 -1.27 0.52
C ASN A 121 -3.66 -0.89 1.29
N LEU A 122 -3.56 -1.34 2.55
CA LEU A 122 -2.40 -1.14 3.40
C LEU A 122 -1.10 -1.54 2.71
N GLY A 123 -1.13 -2.59 1.88
CA GLY A 123 0.04 -3.12 1.18
C GLY A 123 0.75 -2.10 0.28
N TRP A 124 0.04 -1.09 -0.24
CA TRP A 124 0.65 0.01 -1.02
C TRP A 124 1.51 0.96 -0.18
N TYR A 125 1.25 1.02 1.12
CA TYR A 125 1.93 1.91 2.07
C TYR A 125 2.96 1.18 2.92
N LEU A 126 3.12 -0.13 2.77
CA LEU A 126 4.12 -0.91 3.50
C LEU A 126 5.40 -1.05 2.69
N ARG A 127 6.53 -0.97 3.39
CA ARG A 127 7.83 -1.44 2.91
C ARG A 127 8.03 -2.90 3.31
N ALA A 128 8.91 -3.61 2.62
CA ALA A 128 9.12 -5.05 2.82
C ALA A 128 9.36 -5.48 4.27
N ASN A 129 10.22 -4.76 5.00
CA ASN A 129 10.51 -5.05 6.40
C ASN A 129 9.34 -4.78 7.36
N GLN A 130 8.27 -4.14 6.90
CA GLN A 130 7.09 -3.82 7.69
C GLN A 130 5.99 -4.87 7.54
N VAL A 131 6.08 -5.73 6.52
CA VAL A 131 5.08 -6.76 6.20
C VAL A 131 4.91 -7.85 7.27
N PRO A 132 5.98 -8.42 7.86
CA PRO A 132 5.81 -9.50 8.84
C PRO A 132 5.40 -9.00 10.24
N ALA A 133 5.15 -7.70 10.42
CA ALA A 133 4.80 -7.13 11.73
C ALA A 133 3.35 -7.43 12.15
N ALA A 134 3.03 -7.30 13.44
CA ALA A 134 1.65 -7.35 13.92
C ALA A 134 0.77 -6.28 13.25
N SER A 135 -0.54 -6.52 13.17
CA SER A 135 -1.47 -5.68 12.42
C SER A 135 -1.39 -4.19 12.79
N GLU A 136 -1.36 -3.88 14.09
CA GLU A 136 -1.26 -2.51 14.59
C GLU A 136 0.07 -1.85 14.20
N ALA A 137 1.16 -2.61 14.17
CA ALA A 137 2.47 -2.12 13.75
C ALA A 137 2.50 -1.85 12.24
N ARG A 138 1.85 -2.70 11.43
CA ARG A 138 1.67 -2.45 9.99
C ARG A 138 0.83 -1.21 9.74
N ILE A 139 -0.28 -1.05 10.46
CA ILE A 139 -1.13 0.13 10.34
C ILE A 139 -0.36 1.39 10.73
N ALA A 140 0.39 1.37 11.82
CA ALA A 140 1.25 2.49 12.21
C ALA A 140 2.27 2.86 11.11
N ALA A 141 2.94 1.85 10.53
CA ALA A 141 3.89 2.03 9.44
C ALA A 141 3.22 2.61 8.18
N ALA A 142 2.07 2.06 7.80
CA ALA A 142 1.30 2.53 6.66
C ALA A 142 0.84 3.99 6.84
N LEU A 143 0.36 4.37 8.04
CA LEU A 143 -0.02 5.75 8.34
C LEU A 143 1.17 6.70 8.24
N ALA A 144 2.35 6.28 8.72
CA ALA A 144 3.56 7.07 8.60
C ALA A 144 3.98 7.29 7.14
N ASN A 145 3.64 6.37 6.23
CA ASN A 145 3.92 6.50 4.80
C ASN A 145 2.80 7.22 4.03
N ALA A 146 1.54 7.06 4.44
CA ALA A 146 0.36 7.64 3.79
C ALA A 146 0.13 9.12 4.15
N LEU A 147 0.35 9.50 5.41
CA LEU A 147 0.00 10.84 5.90
C LEU A 147 1.08 11.87 5.56
N PRO A 148 0.69 13.07 5.08
CA PRO A 148 1.58 14.22 4.94
C PRO A 148 2.29 14.56 6.26
N GLN A 149 3.53 15.07 6.18
CA GLN A 149 4.34 15.36 7.38
C GLN A 149 3.63 16.25 8.41
N LYS A 150 2.82 17.23 7.98
CA LYS A 150 2.04 18.11 8.87
C LYS A 150 1.01 17.38 9.75
N PHE A 151 0.60 16.18 9.35
CA PHE A 151 -0.34 15.34 10.09
C PHE A 151 0.36 14.20 10.86
N ARG A 152 1.68 14.07 10.74
CA ARG A 152 2.47 13.11 11.51
C ARG A 152 2.74 13.71 12.89
N PRO A 153 2.29 13.10 14.00
CA PRO A 153 2.68 13.56 15.32
C PRO A 153 4.21 13.45 15.48
N ALA A 154 4.83 14.47 16.08
CA ALA A 154 6.26 14.52 16.34
C ALA A 154 6.77 13.36 17.23
N THR A 155 5.87 12.75 18.00
CA THR A 155 6.11 11.59 18.86
C THR A 155 4.92 10.64 18.75
N LEU A 156 4.85 9.89 17.66
CA LEU A 156 3.94 8.76 17.58
C LEU A 156 4.41 7.70 18.57
N ASN A 157 3.83 7.67 19.77
CA ASN A 157 3.62 6.41 20.46
C ASN A 157 2.48 5.69 19.68
N ALA A 158 2.79 5.30 18.44
CA ALA A 158 1.81 4.92 17.43
C ALA A 158 0.98 3.72 17.87
N ALA A 159 1.62 2.78 18.56
CA ALA A 159 1.01 1.50 18.89
C ALA A 159 -0.23 1.66 19.80
N PRO A 160 -0.19 2.37 20.95
CA PRO A 160 -1.39 2.61 21.76
C PRO A 160 -2.54 3.30 21.00
N PHE A 161 -2.22 4.34 20.22
CA PHE A 161 -3.22 5.09 19.46
C PHE A 161 -3.85 4.24 18.35
N VAL A 162 -3.03 3.52 17.59
CA VAL A 162 -3.49 2.63 16.52
C VAL A 162 -4.31 1.50 17.12
N ALA A 163 -3.85 0.86 18.20
CA ALA A 163 -4.62 -0.18 18.88
C ALA A 163 -5.97 0.33 19.37
N GLN A 164 -6.04 1.54 19.94
CA GLN A 164 -7.31 2.16 20.31
C GLN A 164 -8.20 2.43 19.10
N SER A 165 -7.64 2.96 18.01
CA SER A 165 -8.37 3.22 16.77
C SER A 165 -8.89 1.93 16.14
N CYS A 166 -8.11 0.85 16.13
CA CYS A 166 -8.53 -0.46 15.62
C CYS A 166 -9.65 -1.06 16.46
N ARG A 167 -9.57 -1.01 17.80
CA ARG A 167 -10.67 -1.45 18.67
C ARG A 167 -11.94 -0.67 18.41
N ARG A 168 -11.83 0.66 18.31
CA ARG A 168 -12.98 1.53 18.05
C ARG A 168 -13.58 1.30 16.66
N ALA A 169 -12.74 1.11 15.64
CA ALA A 169 -13.17 0.77 14.30
C ALA A 169 -13.97 -0.55 14.31
N ALA A 170 -13.48 -1.58 15.00
CA ALA A 170 -14.19 -2.85 15.14
C ALA A 170 -15.55 -2.70 15.85
N GLU A 171 -15.65 -1.92 16.93
CA GLU A 171 -16.91 -1.60 17.61
C GLU A 171 -17.93 -0.91 16.68
N LEU A 172 -17.46 -0.13 15.72
CA LEU A 172 -18.28 0.57 14.72
C LEU A 172 -18.55 -0.28 13.47
N GLY A 173 -18.17 -1.56 13.50
CA GLY A 173 -18.38 -2.51 12.42
C GLY A 173 -17.41 -2.32 11.25
N LEU A 174 -16.19 -1.80 11.49
CA LEU A 174 -15.12 -1.70 10.49
C LEU A 174 -13.97 -2.67 10.86
N PRO A 175 -14.15 -3.98 10.67
CA PRO A 175 -13.13 -4.96 11.05
C PRO A 175 -11.94 -4.93 10.09
N GLY A 176 -10.84 -5.58 10.53
CA GLY A 176 -9.66 -5.79 9.70
C GLY A 176 -8.73 -4.59 9.57
N GLU A 177 -7.64 -4.78 8.81
CA GLU A 177 -6.58 -3.79 8.71
C GLU A 177 -7.02 -2.53 7.98
N ASP A 178 -7.78 -2.68 6.89
CA ASP A 178 -8.29 -1.57 6.10
C ASP A 178 -9.24 -0.67 6.91
N GLY A 179 -10.12 -1.28 7.72
CA GLY A 179 -11.00 -0.56 8.63
C GLY A 179 -10.21 0.20 9.70
N GLY A 180 -9.28 -0.48 10.37
CA GLY A 180 -8.41 0.12 11.39
C GLY A 180 -7.52 1.25 10.84
N PHE A 181 -6.90 1.04 9.68
CA PHE A 181 -6.07 2.01 8.98
C PHE A 181 -6.87 3.26 8.59
N THR A 182 -8.00 3.08 7.94
CA THR A 182 -8.85 4.19 7.50
C THR A 182 -9.37 4.98 8.70
N PHE A 183 -9.84 4.31 9.74
CA PHE A 183 -10.35 4.96 10.94
C PHE A 183 -9.24 5.72 11.70
N ALA A 184 -8.06 5.12 11.84
CA ALA A 184 -6.91 5.77 12.45
C ALA A 184 -6.45 7.00 11.66
N ALA A 185 -6.45 6.92 10.32
CA ALA A 185 -6.17 8.07 9.46
C ALA A 185 -7.20 9.19 9.66
N CYS A 186 -8.50 8.87 9.71
CA CYS A 186 -9.54 9.84 10.00
C CYS A 186 -9.38 10.50 11.39
N ASN A 187 -8.98 9.74 12.42
CA ASN A 187 -8.64 10.33 13.72
C ASN A 187 -7.48 11.34 13.64
N PHE A 188 -6.49 11.13 12.76
CA PHE A 188 -5.43 12.12 12.53
C PHE A 188 -5.93 13.36 11.79
N LEU A 189 -6.77 13.17 10.76
CA LEU A 189 -7.24 14.26 9.91
C LEU A 189 -8.31 15.14 10.58
N TYR A 190 -9.21 14.52 11.32
CA TYR A 190 -10.38 15.18 11.91
C TYR A 190 -10.33 15.27 13.45
N GLY A 191 -9.28 14.71 14.06
CA GLY A 191 -9.06 14.65 15.50
C GLY A 191 -9.77 13.47 16.17
N ALA A 192 -9.31 13.08 17.36
CA ALA A 192 -9.87 11.95 18.12
C ALA A 192 -11.40 12.10 18.35
N GLY A 193 -12.13 11.00 18.23
CA GLY A 193 -13.59 11.01 18.42
C GLY A 193 -14.36 11.67 17.27
N PHE A 194 -13.75 11.79 16.07
CA PHE A 194 -14.37 12.45 14.92
C PHE A 194 -15.75 11.86 14.59
N GLU A 195 -15.97 10.58 14.88
CA GLU A 195 -17.21 9.87 14.60
C GLU A 195 -18.44 10.44 15.31
N SER A 196 -18.22 11.21 16.37
CA SER A 196 -19.28 11.88 17.15
C SER A 196 -19.28 13.40 16.97
N ARG A 197 -18.21 13.98 16.42
CA ARG A 197 -18.00 15.44 16.35
C ARG A 197 -18.21 16.01 14.95
N VAL A 198 -18.07 15.19 13.91
CA VAL A 198 -18.12 15.65 12.53
C VAL A 198 -19.48 15.29 11.93
N ALA A 199 -20.26 16.31 11.53
CA ALA A 199 -21.67 16.17 11.18
C ALA A 199 -21.96 15.10 10.11
N TRP A 200 -21.15 15.04 9.04
CA TRP A 200 -21.35 14.09 7.93
C TRP A 200 -21.03 12.64 8.30
N VAL A 201 -20.35 12.39 9.43
CA VAL A 201 -19.96 11.02 9.81
C VAL A 201 -21.17 10.21 10.26
N ALA A 202 -22.19 10.87 10.81
CA ALA A 202 -23.45 10.22 11.19
C ALA A 202 -24.11 9.51 10.00
N ASP A 203 -24.04 10.11 8.79
CA ASP A 203 -24.60 9.53 7.57
C ASP A 203 -23.85 8.27 7.12
N ILE A 204 -22.51 8.24 7.30
CA ILE A 204 -21.69 7.08 6.94
C ILE A 204 -21.96 5.90 7.87
N PHE A 205 -22.10 6.14 9.17
CA PHE A 205 -22.36 5.08 10.14
C PHE A 205 -23.86 4.74 10.30
N ALA A 206 -24.71 5.25 9.41
CA ALA A 206 -26.12 4.89 9.41
C ALA A 206 -26.31 3.36 9.24
N PRO A 207 -27.32 2.74 9.89
CA PRO A 207 -27.47 1.28 9.91
C PRO A 207 -27.59 0.62 8.54
N HIS A 208 -28.11 1.34 7.54
CA HIS A 208 -28.32 0.85 6.18
C HIS A 208 -27.05 0.84 5.31
N ILE A 209 -25.98 1.50 5.76
CA ILE A 209 -24.70 1.52 5.03
C ILE A 209 -23.88 0.29 5.44
N ALA A 210 -23.58 -0.56 4.47
CA ALA A 210 -22.78 -1.77 4.68
C ALA A 210 -21.32 -1.43 5.07
N PRO A 211 -20.66 -2.23 5.93
CA PRO A 211 -19.29 -1.98 6.39
C PRO A 211 -18.26 -1.62 5.32
N PRO A 212 -18.16 -2.34 4.17
CA PRO A 212 -17.17 -2.00 3.15
C PRO A 212 -17.42 -0.62 2.54
N LEU A 213 -18.70 -0.24 2.40
CA LEU A 213 -19.08 1.07 1.89
C LEU A 213 -18.73 2.18 2.89
N ARG A 214 -18.81 1.93 4.21
CA ARG A 214 -18.37 2.88 5.24
C ARG A 214 -16.88 3.20 5.10
N VAL A 215 -16.05 2.16 4.94
CA VAL A 215 -14.60 2.33 4.71
C VAL A 215 -14.36 3.15 3.45
N ALA A 216 -15.01 2.80 2.33
CA ALA A 216 -14.87 3.53 1.07
C ALA A 216 -15.28 5.01 1.19
N LEU A 217 -16.37 5.31 1.89
CA LEU A 217 -16.84 6.69 2.11
C LEU A 217 -15.87 7.48 3.00
N LEU A 218 -15.32 6.87 4.05
CA LEU A 218 -14.28 7.51 4.87
C LEU A 218 -13.02 7.83 4.06
N LYS A 219 -12.54 6.87 3.25
CA LYS A 219 -11.42 7.08 2.31
C LYS A 219 -11.70 8.23 1.35
N ALA A 220 -12.90 8.28 0.77
CA ALA A 220 -13.32 9.35 -0.12
C ALA A 220 -13.34 10.73 0.55
N ARG A 221 -13.79 10.83 1.81
CA ARG A 221 -13.78 12.09 2.58
C ARG A 221 -12.35 12.53 2.90
N ALA A 222 -11.46 11.61 3.30
CA ALA A 222 -10.05 11.92 3.51
C ALA A 222 -9.38 12.47 2.24
N ALA A 223 -9.71 11.91 1.08
CA ALA A 223 -9.20 12.38 -0.21
C ALA A 223 -9.74 13.77 -0.57
N ILE A 224 -11.04 14.02 -0.40
CA ILE A 224 -11.67 15.30 -0.73
C ILE A 224 -11.21 16.42 0.21
N ASP A 225 -11.23 16.18 1.52
CA ASP A 225 -11.01 17.23 2.52
C ASP A 225 -9.51 17.52 2.73
N SER A 226 -8.65 16.52 2.58
CA SER A 226 -7.23 16.60 2.96
C SER A 226 -6.25 16.22 1.85
N GLY A 227 -6.73 15.75 0.70
CA GLY A 227 -5.88 15.22 -0.37
C GLY A 227 -5.16 13.92 -0.01
N VAL A 228 -5.60 13.23 1.05
CA VAL A 228 -5.00 11.99 1.54
C VAL A 228 -5.75 10.81 0.95
N TRP A 229 -5.03 10.00 0.18
CA TRP A 229 -5.55 8.76 -0.39
C TRP A 229 -5.19 7.60 0.53
N LEU A 230 -6.16 6.74 0.81
CA LEU A 230 -6.13 5.62 1.76
C LEU A 230 -6.63 4.33 1.10
#